data_AF-A0A653CLX2-F1
#
_entry.id   AF-A0A653CLX2-F1
#
_cell.length_a   1.000
_cell.length_b   1.000
_cell.length_c   1.000
_cell.angle_alpha   90.00
_cell.angle_beta   90.00
_cell.angle_gamma   90.00
#
_symmetry.space_group_name_H-M   'P 1'
#
loop_
_entity.id
_entity.type
_entity.pdbx_description
1 polymer ?
#
loop_
_entity_poly.entity_id
_entity_poly.type
_entity_poly.pdbx_seq_one_letter_code
_entity_poly.pdbx_strand_id
1 'polypeptide(L)'
;MLYDDMQILETAENINEAVAGYDARDEARICRFTKPDGTCFKGKNCKLEHILLPKDGFTTDKEMVFKEAMYSLILPKVGDIVTILITAYIDSCNFFANLVRTPISSKGYVGDQELEELMRLINTPSTVRTYRSMKILPGVGEIVLVCPPTLKKWFRAIVRCLASTLGTLL
;
A
#
# COMPACT_ATOMS: atom_id res chain seq x y z
N MET A 1 -29.13 7.37 16.37
CA MET A 1 -28.10 6.51 15.74
C MET A 1 -27.76 5.30 16.58
N LEU A 2 -27.63 5.37 17.92
CA LEU A 2 -27.34 4.18 18.75
C LEU A 2 -28.43 3.08 18.80
N TYR A 3 -29.70 3.41 18.53
CA TYR A 3 -30.79 2.44 18.62
C TYR A 3 -30.95 1.57 17.37
N ASP A 4 -30.72 2.12 16.18
CA ASP A 4 -30.85 1.36 14.92
C ASP A 4 -29.72 0.33 14.78
N ASP A 5 -28.49 0.69 15.13
CA ASP A 5 -27.34 -0.21 15.08
C ASP A 5 -27.50 -1.41 16.02
N MET A 6 -28.11 -1.19 17.18
CA MET A 6 -28.38 -2.23 18.17
C MET A 6 -29.49 -3.19 17.71
N GLN A 7 -30.50 -2.67 17.01
CA GLN A 7 -31.58 -3.47 16.45
C GLN A 7 -31.13 -4.34 15.26
N ILE A 8 -30.18 -3.82 14.45
CA ILE A 8 -29.53 -4.57 13.37
C ILE A 8 -28.68 -5.73 13.95
N LEU A 9 -27.94 -5.50 15.04
CA LEU A 9 -27.15 -6.53 15.70
C LEU A 9 -28.01 -7.64 16.33
N GLU A 10 -29.14 -7.29 16.93
CA GLU A 10 -30.04 -8.26 17.58
C GLU A 10 -30.81 -9.15 16.59
N THR A 11 -30.95 -8.70 15.33
CA THR A 11 -31.68 -9.43 14.28
C THR A 11 -30.77 -10.03 13.20
N ALA A 12 -29.46 -9.78 13.27
CA ALA A 12 -28.50 -10.30 12.30
C ALA A 12 -28.35 -11.82 12.39
N GLU A 13 -28.67 -12.52 11.30
CA GLU A 13 -28.42 -13.97 11.16
C GLU A 13 -26.91 -14.30 11.18
N ASN A 14 -26.07 -13.34 10.76
CA ASN A 14 -24.62 -13.44 10.82
C ASN A 14 -24.01 -12.18 11.48
N ILE A 15 -23.61 -12.34 12.73
CA ILE A 15 -23.03 -11.27 13.56
C ILE A 15 -21.70 -10.76 12.95
N ASN A 16 -20.91 -11.62 12.31
CA ASN A 16 -19.65 -11.21 11.70
C ASN A 16 -19.88 -10.29 10.50
N GLU A 17 -20.87 -10.61 9.67
CA GLU A 17 -21.25 -9.75 8.54
C GLU A 17 -21.84 -8.42 9.02
N ALA A 18 -22.65 -8.43 10.09
CA ALA A 18 -23.24 -7.23 10.65
C ALA A 18 -22.21 -6.28 11.31
N VAL A 19 -21.16 -6.83 11.95
CA VAL A 19 -20.13 -6.05 12.63
C VAL A 19 -18.99 -5.64 11.69
N ALA A 20 -18.49 -6.57 10.89
CA ALA A 20 -17.29 -6.39 10.06
C ALA A 20 -17.60 -6.11 8.58
N GLY A 21 -18.87 -6.23 8.15
CA GLY A 21 -19.29 -6.05 6.76
C GLY A 21 -18.90 -7.20 5.83
N TYR A 22 -18.32 -8.28 6.35
CA TYR A 22 -17.98 -9.48 5.58
C TYR A 22 -18.01 -10.74 6.46
N ASP A 23 -18.37 -11.88 5.86
CA ASP A 23 -18.34 -13.20 6.49
C ASP A 23 -17.16 -14.00 5.96
N ALA A 24 -16.18 -14.29 6.81
CA ALA A 24 -14.96 -15.02 6.46
C ALA A 24 -15.28 -16.52 6.22
N ARG A 25 -15.64 -16.88 4.98
CA ARG A 25 -15.92 -18.28 4.60
C ARG A 25 -14.66 -19.11 4.34
N ASP A 26 -13.51 -18.47 4.23
CA ASP A 26 -12.21 -19.12 3.99
C ASP A 26 -11.81 -20.08 5.11
N GLU A 27 -12.31 -19.87 6.33
CA GLU A 27 -12.02 -20.77 7.45
C GLU A 27 -12.88 -22.03 7.44
N ALA A 28 -14.05 -21.99 6.80
CA ALA A 28 -14.97 -23.13 6.75
C ALA A 28 -14.38 -24.33 5.99
N ARG A 29 -13.42 -24.08 5.11
CA ARG A 29 -12.65 -25.08 4.35
C ARG A 29 -11.46 -25.63 5.14
N ILE A 30 -11.08 -25.04 6.28
CA ILE A 30 -9.92 -25.42 7.09
C ILE A 30 -10.35 -26.24 8.31
N CYS A 31 -9.64 -27.34 8.58
CA CYS A 31 -9.89 -28.18 9.74
C CYS A 31 -9.40 -27.49 11.04
N ARG A 32 -10.34 -27.08 11.90
CA ARG A 32 -10.06 -26.52 13.24
C ARG A 32 -9.22 -27.42 14.17
N PHE A 33 -9.16 -28.71 13.88
CA PHE A 33 -8.46 -29.71 14.69
C PHE A 33 -7.14 -30.15 14.07
N THR A 34 -6.62 -29.38 13.11
CA THR A 34 -5.30 -29.60 12.54
C THR A 34 -4.24 -29.41 13.62
N LYS A 35 -3.48 -30.47 13.87
CA LYS A 35 -2.30 -30.48 14.73
C LYS A 35 -1.09 -29.88 14.00
N PRO A 36 -0.03 -29.51 14.71
CA PRO A 36 1.22 -29.00 14.11
C PRO A 36 1.86 -29.95 13.08
N ASP A 37 1.57 -31.25 13.15
CA ASP A 37 2.03 -32.26 12.20
C ASP A 37 1.19 -32.35 10.92
N GLY A 38 0.19 -31.48 10.74
CA GLY A 38 -0.70 -31.47 9.59
C GLY A 38 -1.77 -32.56 9.61
N THR A 39 -1.98 -33.23 10.74
CA THR A 39 -3.00 -34.27 10.91
C THR A 39 -4.16 -33.79 11.77
N CYS A 40 -5.30 -34.48 11.73
CA CYS A 40 -6.38 -34.29 12.70
C CYS A 40 -6.89 -35.63 13.23
N PHE A 41 -7.73 -35.59 14.26
CA PHE A 41 -8.32 -36.80 14.84
C PHE A 41 -9.21 -37.60 13.86
N LYS A 42 -9.72 -36.98 12.79
CA LYS A 42 -10.51 -37.64 11.74
C LYS A 42 -9.65 -38.35 10.69
N GLY A 43 -8.32 -38.18 10.73
CA GLY A 43 -7.38 -38.83 9.81
C GLY A 43 -7.74 -38.64 8.34
N LYS A 44 -7.69 -39.73 7.57
CA LYS A 44 -7.99 -39.74 6.12
C LYS A 44 -9.45 -39.43 5.76
N ASN A 45 -10.36 -39.40 6.75
CA ASN A 45 -11.79 -39.15 6.51
C ASN A 45 -12.17 -37.67 6.66
N CYS A 46 -11.22 -36.81 7.05
CA CYS A 46 -11.47 -35.38 7.08
C CYS A 46 -11.51 -34.82 5.65
N LYS A 47 -12.61 -34.13 5.30
CA LYS A 47 -12.77 -33.46 3.99
C LYS A 47 -12.30 -32.00 4.00
N LEU A 48 -11.77 -31.53 5.13
CA LEU A 48 -11.32 -30.16 5.34
C LEU A 48 -9.79 -30.08 5.16
N GLU A 49 -9.29 -28.91 4.77
CA GLU A 49 -7.87 -28.65 4.58
C GLU A 49 -7.12 -28.65 5.91
N HIS A 50 -6.01 -29.38 5.98
CA HIS A 50 -5.14 -29.42 7.17
C HIS A 50 -4.00 -28.43 7.03
N ILE A 51 -4.35 -27.15 7.08
CA ILE A 51 -3.38 -26.05 7.10
C ILE A 51 -3.39 -25.38 8.47
N LEU A 52 -2.19 -25.09 8.98
CA LEU A 52 -2.04 -24.34 10.22
C LEU A 52 -2.38 -22.88 9.95
N LEU A 53 -3.44 -22.40 10.59
CA LEU A 53 -3.80 -20.98 10.56
C LEU A 53 -2.65 -20.17 11.19
N PRO A 54 -2.10 -19.17 10.49
CA PRO A 54 -1.15 -18.23 11.07
C PRO A 54 -1.79 -17.52 12.26
N LYS A 55 -1.01 -17.21 13.31
CA LYS A 55 -1.49 -16.43 14.47
C LYS A 55 -2.07 -15.05 14.10
N ASP A 56 -1.68 -14.52 12.94
CA ASP A 56 -1.92 -13.13 12.54
C ASP A 56 -2.89 -12.97 11.35
N GLY A 57 -3.65 -13.99 10.92
CA GLY A 57 -4.49 -13.82 9.72
C GLY A 57 -5.66 -14.78 9.55
N PHE A 58 -6.82 -14.17 9.23
CA PHE A 58 -8.11 -14.81 8.93
C PHE A 58 -8.31 -15.06 7.41
N THR A 59 -7.49 -14.47 6.54
CA THR A 59 -7.59 -14.61 5.09
C THR A 59 -6.31 -15.23 4.52
N THR A 60 -6.45 -16.29 3.71
CA THR A 60 -5.31 -16.91 3.01
C THR A 60 -4.80 -16.07 1.84
N ASP A 61 -5.60 -15.12 1.38
CA ASP A 61 -5.22 -14.19 0.32
C ASP A 61 -4.15 -13.21 0.81
N LYS A 62 -2.98 -13.27 0.17
CA LYS A 62 -1.87 -12.34 0.38
C LYS A 62 -1.68 -11.52 -0.87
N GLU A 63 -1.87 -10.21 -0.78
CA GLU A 63 -1.45 -9.29 -1.84
C GLU A 63 0.00 -8.87 -1.59
N MET A 64 0.82 -8.86 -2.65
CA MET A 64 2.18 -8.35 -2.56
C MET A 64 2.14 -6.83 -2.44
N VAL A 65 2.59 -6.33 -1.31
CA VAL A 65 2.75 -4.89 -1.05
C VAL A 65 4.24 -4.52 -1.02
N PHE A 66 4.55 -3.32 -1.50
CA PHE A 66 5.91 -2.80 -1.48
C PHE A 66 6.05 -1.79 -0.33
N LYS A 67 6.75 -2.20 0.74
CA LYS A 67 7.15 -1.29 1.82
C LYS A 67 8.52 -0.64 1.60
N GLU A 68 9.38 -1.28 0.82
CA GLU A 68 10.79 -0.92 0.62
C GLU A 68 11.12 -1.08 -0.87
N ALA A 69 10.72 -0.10 -1.70
CA ALA A 69 11.05 -0.06 -3.13
C ALA A 69 11.99 1.11 -3.48
N MET A 70 12.79 1.53 -2.49
CA MET A 70 13.74 2.63 -2.63
C MET A 70 15.12 2.14 -2.20
N TYR A 71 16.10 2.30 -3.07
CA TYR A 71 17.50 2.19 -2.66
C TYR A 71 17.76 3.21 -1.55
N SER A 72 18.53 2.82 -0.55
CA SER A 72 19.03 3.78 0.44
C SER A 72 19.78 4.88 -0.30
N LEU A 73 19.38 6.13 -0.07
CA LEU A 73 20.04 7.26 -0.70
C LEU A 73 21.48 7.33 -0.18
N ILE A 74 22.44 7.19 -1.09
CA ILE A 74 23.86 7.40 -0.75
C ILE A 74 24.06 8.91 -0.68
N LEU A 75 24.29 9.40 0.54
CA LEU A 75 24.59 10.81 0.77
C LEU A 75 26.03 11.13 0.34
N PRO A 76 26.28 12.34 -0.20
CA PRO A 76 27.63 12.84 -0.46
C PRO A 76 28.45 12.90 0.84
N LYS A 77 29.78 12.86 0.71
CA LYS A 77 30.66 13.03 1.86
C LYS A 77 30.67 14.49 2.29
N VAL A 78 30.97 14.71 3.57
CA VAL A 78 31.18 16.06 4.09
C VAL A 78 32.33 16.72 3.32
N GLY A 79 32.07 17.91 2.77
CA GLY A 79 33.02 18.66 1.95
C GLY A 79 32.83 18.50 0.44
N ASP A 80 31.98 17.57 -0.02
CA ASP A 80 31.68 17.42 -1.45
C ASP A 80 30.86 18.61 -1.97
N ILE A 81 31.19 19.08 -3.18
CA ILE A 81 30.36 20.01 -3.92
C ILE A 81 29.38 19.20 -4.75
N VAL A 82 28.09 19.42 -4.53
CA VAL A 82 27.02 18.69 -5.23
C VAL A 82 26.05 19.61 -5.93
N THR A 83 25.54 19.13 -7.06
CA THR A 83 24.44 19.77 -7.77
C THR A 83 23.13 19.21 -7.26
N ILE A 84 22.22 20.09 -6.84
CA ILE A 84 20.87 19.72 -6.44
C ILE A 84 19.84 20.43 -7.31
N LEU A 85 18.71 19.77 -7.53
CA LEU A 85 17.53 20.36 -8.14
C LEU A 85 16.45 20.46 -7.08
N ILE A 86 16.04 21.68 -6.71
CA ILE A 86 14.94 21.90 -5.76
C ILE A 86 13.64 21.47 -6.42
N THR A 87 12.92 20.53 -5.81
CA THR A 87 11.68 19.94 -6.34
C THR A 87 10.44 20.41 -5.59
N ALA A 88 10.57 20.75 -4.31
CA ALA A 88 9.51 21.41 -3.54
C ALA A 88 10.14 22.35 -2.51
N TYR A 89 9.55 23.54 -2.39
CA TYR A 89 9.99 24.56 -1.47
C TYR A 89 8.93 24.78 -0.41
N ILE A 90 9.32 24.78 0.87
CA ILE A 90 8.44 25.11 2.00
C ILE A 90 8.92 26.44 2.57
N ASP A 91 10.18 26.50 2.98
CA ASP A 91 10.85 27.70 3.48
C ASP A 91 12.37 27.61 3.27
N SER A 92 13.13 28.58 3.79
CA SER A 92 14.59 28.65 3.62
C SER A 92 15.36 27.49 4.29
N CYS A 93 14.78 26.85 5.30
CA CYS A 93 15.36 25.76 6.05
C CYS A 93 14.78 24.40 5.67
N ASN A 94 13.57 24.38 5.09
CA ASN A 94 12.83 23.18 4.73
C ASN A 94 12.50 23.18 3.25
N PHE A 95 13.13 22.27 2.50
CA PHE A 95 12.82 22.03 1.11
C PHE A 95 13.16 20.58 0.75
N PHE A 96 12.59 20.13 -0.36
CA PHE A 96 12.94 18.87 -0.97
C PHE A 96 13.75 19.14 -2.23
N ALA A 97 14.82 18.38 -2.40
CA ALA A 97 15.67 18.45 -3.57
C ALA A 97 16.07 17.07 -4.05
N ASN A 98 16.29 16.96 -5.35
CA ASN A 98 16.92 15.80 -5.95
C ASN A 98 18.44 16.01 -6.00
N LEU A 99 19.20 15.02 -5.57
CA LEU A 99 20.65 15.00 -5.75
C LEU A 99 20.97 14.57 -7.18
N VAL A 100 21.55 15.47 -7.97
CA VAL A 100 21.86 15.20 -9.38
C VAL A 100 23.18 14.44 -9.46
N ARG A 101 23.12 13.16 -9.84
CA ARG A 101 24.30 12.30 -10.04
C ARG A 101 24.71 12.23 -11.49
N THR A 102 23.73 12.08 -12.38
CA THR A 102 23.94 11.98 -13.82
C THR A 102 23.23 13.17 -14.48
N PRO A 103 23.93 14.32 -14.62
CA PRO A 103 23.29 15.56 -15.04
C PRO A 103 22.80 15.47 -16.48
N ILE A 104 21.55 15.87 -16.69
CA ILE A 104 20.95 16.06 -18.00
C ILE A 104 20.33 17.45 -18.10
N SER A 105 20.64 18.17 -19.18
CA SER A 105 20.01 19.47 -19.43
C SER A 105 18.61 19.24 -20.00
N SER A 106 17.59 19.64 -19.24
CA SER A 106 16.19 19.50 -19.61
C SER A 106 15.50 20.82 -19.36
N LYS A 107 14.93 21.44 -20.40
CA LYS A 107 13.97 22.56 -20.27
C LYS A 107 14.43 23.70 -19.34
N GLY A 108 15.69 24.10 -19.45
CA GLY A 108 16.25 25.24 -18.70
C GLY A 108 16.71 24.94 -17.27
N TYR A 109 16.70 23.68 -16.84
CA TYR A 109 17.30 23.24 -15.58
C TYR A 109 18.17 22.00 -15.79
N VAL A 110 19.00 21.69 -14.78
CA VAL A 110 19.81 20.47 -14.74
C VAL A 110 19.06 19.43 -13.90
N GLY A 111 18.55 18.41 -14.56
CA GLY A 111 17.91 17.25 -13.93
C GLY A 111 18.85 16.08 -13.78
N ASP A 112 18.35 14.99 -13.19
CA ASP A 112 19.04 13.71 -13.10
C ASP A 112 18.45 12.73 -14.12
N GLN A 113 19.33 12.06 -14.88
CA GLN A 113 18.93 11.15 -15.95
C GLN A 113 18.07 9.99 -15.45
N GLU A 114 18.43 9.35 -14.34
CA GLU A 114 17.71 8.18 -13.82
C GLU A 114 16.28 8.55 -13.39
N LEU A 115 16.14 9.73 -12.75
CA LEU A 115 14.83 10.23 -12.37
C LEU A 115 13.96 10.54 -13.61
N GLU A 116 14.52 11.18 -14.64
CA GLU A 116 13.81 11.48 -15.89
C GLU A 116 13.39 10.21 -16.64
N GLU A 117 14.26 9.19 -16.68
CA GLU A 117 13.95 7.88 -17.26
C GLU A 117 12.84 7.17 -16.49
N LEU A 118 12.90 7.15 -15.17
CA LEU A 118 11.83 6.61 -14.33
C LEU A 118 10.51 7.35 -14.58
N MET A 119 10.52 8.68 -14.55
CA MET A 119 9.33 9.49 -14.75
C MET A 119 8.72 9.25 -16.14
N ARG A 120 9.55 9.04 -17.17
CA ARG A 120 9.10 8.64 -18.51
C ARG A 120 8.47 7.24 -18.50
N LEU A 121 9.13 6.27 -17.88
CA LEU A 121 8.69 4.87 -17.83
C LEU A 121 7.32 4.74 -17.13
N ILE A 122 7.16 5.32 -15.94
CA ILE A 122 5.91 5.22 -15.17
C ILE A 122 4.74 6.02 -15.79
N ASN A 123 5.04 6.92 -16.73
CA ASN A 123 4.03 7.69 -17.45
C ASN A 123 3.85 7.24 -18.91
N THR A 124 4.52 6.17 -19.33
CA THR A 124 4.34 5.63 -20.69
C THR A 124 2.96 4.96 -20.81
N PRO A 125 2.21 5.16 -21.92
CA PRO A 125 0.86 4.61 -22.07
C PRO A 125 0.77 3.09 -21.89
N SER A 126 1.79 2.33 -22.30
CA SER A 126 1.87 0.89 -22.07
C SER A 126 1.90 0.55 -20.58
N THR A 127 2.73 1.23 -19.79
CA THR A 127 2.83 1.06 -18.34
C THR A 127 1.55 1.49 -17.64
N VAL A 128 1.00 2.65 -18.00
CA VAL A 128 -0.22 3.17 -17.36
C VAL A 128 -1.41 2.21 -17.53
N ARG A 129 -1.49 1.51 -18.67
CA ARG A 129 -2.53 0.48 -18.90
C ARG A 129 -2.42 -0.73 -17.99
N THR A 130 -1.29 -0.98 -17.34
CA THR A 130 -1.13 -2.09 -16.39
C THR A 130 -1.54 -1.72 -14.97
N TYR A 131 -1.74 -0.43 -14.68
CA TYR A 131 -2.13 0.04 -13.37
C TYR A 131 -3.54 -0.41 -13.00
N ARG A 132 -3.73 -0.73 -11.72
CA ARG A 132 -4.99 -1.18 -11.17
C ARG A 132 -5.37 -0.28 -10.01
N SER A 133 -6.65 0.02 -9.91
CA SER A 133 -7.20 0.66 -8.72
C SER A 133 -7.07 -0.31 -7.54
N MET A 134 -6.68 0.22 -6.40
CA MET A 134 -6.63 -0.55 -5.16
C MET A 134 -8.06 -0.85 -4.70
N LYS A 135 -8.32 -2.11 -4.35
CA LYS A 135 -9.61 -2.55 -3.78
C LYS A 135 -9.69 -2.29 -2.28
N ILE A 136 -8.55 -2.38 -1.62
CA ILE A 136 -8.36 -2.17 -0.19
C ILE A 136 -7.53 -0.90 -0.02
N LEU A 137 -7.81 -0.11 1.01
CA LEU A 137 -7.03 1.09 1.29
C LEU A 137 -5.59 0.70 1.66
N PRO A 138 -4.57 1.37 1.08
CA PRO A 138 -3.17 1.04 1.35
C PRO A 138 -2.80 1.38 2.79
N GLY A 139 -1.89 0.61 3.37
CA GLY A 139 -1.41 0.84 4.75
C GLY A 139 -0.47 2.04 4.86
N VAL A 140 -0.29 2.56 6.08
CA VAL A 140 0.74 3.59 6.35
C VAL A 140 2.13 3.01 6.06
N GLY A 141 2.94 3.76 5.33
CA GLY A 141 4.27 3.35 4.86
C GLY A 141 4.27 2.63 3.51
N GLU A 142 3.11 2.25 2.99
CA GLU A 142 3.02 1.57 1.69
C GLU A 142 3.35 2.52 0.54
N ILE A 143 4.07 2.01 -0.46
CA ILE A 143 4.44 2.75 -1.67
C ILE A 143 3.37 2.52 -2.74
N VAL A 144 2.80 3.62 -3.22
CA VAL A 144 1.67 3.61 -4.16
C VAL A 144 1.95 4.50 -5.37
N LEU A 145 1.20 4.30 -6.44
CA LEU A 145 1.17 5.20 -7.58
C LEU A 145 0.00 6.18 -7.44
N VAL A 146 0.29 7.47 -7.57
CA VAL A 146 -0.71 8.54 -7.48
C VAL A 146 -0.69 9.40 -8.74
N CYS A 147 -1.86 9.84 -9.18
CA CYS A 147 -2.01 10.77 -10.29
C CYS A 147 -2.76 12.03 -9.80
N PRO A 148 -2.05 13.06 -9.32
CA PRO A 148 -2.68 14.28 -8.85
C PRO A 148 -3.48 14.97 -9.97
N PRO A 149 -4.72 15.43 -9.72
CA PRO A 149 -5.56 16.06 -10.74
C PRO A 149 -4.90 17.28 -11.42
N THR A 150 -4.06 18.00 -10.68
CA THR A 150 -3.35 19.20 -11.14
C THR A 150 -2.23 18.87 -12.13
N LEU A 151 -1.49 17.78 -11.90
CA LEU A 151 -0.31 17.43 -12.69
C LEU A 151 -0.63 16.45 -13.83
N LYS A 152 -1.70 15.67 -13.70
CA LYS A 152 -2.12 14.62 -14.67
C LYS A 152 -0.97 13.68 -15.07
N LYS A 153 -0.09 13.41 -14.12
CA LYS A 153 1.05 12.50 -14.25
C LYS A 153 1.11 11.58 -13.05
N TRP A 154 1.54 10.37 -13.27
CA TRP A 154 1.78 9.37 -12.25
C TRP A 154 3.10 9.61 -11.55
N PHE A 155 3.07 9.52 -10.22
CA PHE A 155 4.21 9.63 -9.33
C PHE A 155 4.18 8.47 -8.33
N ARG A 156 5.36 8.12 -7.82
CA ARG A 156 5.46 7.26 -6.63
C ARG A 156 5.23 8.11 -5.39
N ALA A 157 4.42 7.60 -4.46
CA ALA A 157 4.16 8.24 -3.18
C ALA A 157 4.24 7.21 -2.05
N ILE A 158 4.45 7.70 -0.83
CA ILE A 158 4.37 6.90 0.39
C ILE A 158 3.13 7.35 1.15
N VAL A 159 2.29 6.41 1.57
CA VAL A 159 1.15 6.71 2.45
C VAL A 159 1.67 7.15 3.81
N ARG A 160 1.48 8.42 4.15
CA ARG A 160 1.95 9.00 5.43
C ARG A 160 0.91 8.89 6.55
N CYS A 161 -0.35 9.05 6.20
CA CYS A 161 -1.46 8.94 7.13
C CYS A 161 -2.68 8.43 6.37
N LEU A 162 -3.55 7.75 7.10
CA LEU A 162 -4.91 7.48 6.67
C LEU A 162 -5.76 8.61 7.22
N ALA A 163 -6.44 9.35 6.35
CA ALA A 163 -7.49 10.23 6.81
C ALA A 163 -8.55 9.32 7.44
N SER A 164 -8.71 9.39 8.76
CA SER A 164 -9.91 8.87 9.39
C SER A 164 -11.07 9.57 8.70
N THR A 165 -11.98 8.82 8.10
CA THR A 165 -13.28 9.34 7.67
C THR A 165 -14.04 9.76 8.93
N LEU A 166 -13.67 10.89 9.49
CA LEU A 166 -14.46 11.66 10.45
C LEU A 166 -14.85 12.92 9.71
N GLY A 167 -16.06 12.86 9.14
CA GLY A 167 -16.88 14.02 8.81
C GLY A 167 -16.25 15.03 7.85
N THR A 168 -16.78 15.05 6.64
CA THR A 168 -16.98 16.29 5.89
C THR A 168 -17.46 17.39 6.85
N LEU A 169 -16.60 18.37 7.16
CA LEU A 169 -17.04 19.69 7.61
C LEU A 169 -16.09 20.72 6.98
N LEU A 170 -16.67 21.38 5.99
CA LEU A 170 -16.45 22.75 5.46
C LEU A 170 -15.16 23.47 5.85
#